data_AF-A0A366JM04-F1
#
_entry.id   AF-A0A366JM04-F1
#
_cell.length_a   1.000
_cell.length_b   1.000
_cell.length_c   1.000
_cell.angle_alpha   90.00
_cell.angle_beta   90.00
_cell.angle_gamma   90.00
#
_symmetry.space_group_name_H-M   'P 1'
#
loop_
_entity.id
_entity.type
_entity.pdbx_description
1 polymer ?
#
loop_
_entity_poly.entity_id
_entity_poly.type
_entity_poly.pdbx_seq_one_letter_code
_entity_poly.pdbx_strand_id
1 'polypeptide(L)'
;MNSHLMEIFSREIVKSLPPKQKEIYEYVVDLEEELAQKASTSEEFMALLVKHSPHRQAAEHFNLSFGQLMMIMHEIEDIISRELENKLNQVTWVELTDSVRARKKGNKVKYFYFSLNESKP
;
A
#
# COMPACT_ATOMS: atom_id res chain seq x y z
N MET A 1 -2.16 -8.14 12.20
CA MET A 1 -2.45 -6.75 11.78
C MET A 1 -3.64 -6.78 10.83
N ASN A 2 -4.56 -5.82 10.88
CA ASN A 2 -5.79 -5.87 10.06
C ASN A 2 -5.48 -5.48 8.61
N SER A 3 -5.69 -6.39 7.66
CA SER A 3 -5.40 -6.18 6.24
C SER A 3 -6.16 -5.00 5.62
N HIS A 4 -7.40 -4.75 6.04
CA HIS A 4 -8.18 -3.61 5.56
C HIS A 4 -7.61 -2.28 6.04
N LEU A 5 -7.08 -2.25 7.26
CA LEU A 5 -6.48 -1.05 7.82
C LEU A 5 -5.14 -0.72 7.14
N MET A 6 -4.36 -1.76 6.83
CA MET A 6 -3.16 -1.63 6.01
C MET A 6 -3.50 -1.07 4.63
N GLU A 7 -4.52 -1.61 3.97
CA GLU A 7 -4.94 -1.13 2.65
C GLU A 7 -5.37 0.34 2.67
N ILE A 8 -6.17 0.74 3.67
CA ILE A 8 -6.63 2.13 3.83
C ILE A 8 -5.43 3.07 3.97
N PHE A 9 -4.50 2.75 4.86
CA PHE A 9 -3.32 3.59 5.09
C PHE A 9 -2.39 3.62 3.88
N SER A 10 -2.09 2.49 3.26
CA SER A 10 -1.25 2.46 2.06
C SER A 10 -1.82 3.33 0.94
N ARG A 11 -3.14 3.25 0.68
CA ARG A 11 -3.81 4.09 -0.33
C ARG A 11 -3.76 5.58 0.02
N GLU A 12 -3.90 5.94 1.28
CA GLU A 12 -3.82 7.33 1.74
C GLU A 12 -2.39 7.88 1.60
N ILE A 13 -1.40 7.11 2.03
CA ILE A 13 0.01 7.50 1.97
C ILE A 13 0.45 7.70 0.52
N VAL A 14 0.14 6.77 -0.38
CA VAL A 14 0.44 6.91 -1.81
C VAL A 14 -0.19 8.17 -2.40
N LYS A 15 -1.42 8.54 -2.00
CA LYS A 15 -2.05 9.79 -2.43
C LYS A 15 -1.35 11.05 -1.93
N SER A 16 -0.65 10.96 -0.80
CA SER A 16 0.10 12.06 -0.20
C SER A 16 1.52 12.22 -0.76
N LEU A 17 2.00 11.28 -1.57
CA LEU A 17 3.30 11.38 -2.22
C LEU A 17 3.38 12.63 -3.12
N PRO A 18 4.57 13.25 -3.23
CA PRO A 18 4.82 14.30 -4.21
C PRO A 18 4.36 13.87 -5.62
N PRO A 19 3.75 14.77 -6.43
CA PRO A 19 3.07 14.38 -7.67
C PRO A 19 3.92 13.52 -8.62
N LYS A 20 5.19 13.89 -8.83
CA LYS A 20 6.11 13.13 -9.68
C LYS A 20 6.47 11.75 -9.10
N GLN A 21 6.67 11.66 -7.79
CA GLN A 21 6.97 10.40 -7.12
C GLN A 21 5.75 9.46 -7.17
N LYS A 22 4.56 10.01 -6.95
CA LYS A 22 3.29 9.30 -7.07
C LYS A 22 3.10 8.72 -8.48
N GLU A 23 3.29 9.53 -9.51
CA GLU A 23 3.13 9.11 -10.91
C GLU A 23 4.09 7.98 -11.28
N ILE A 24 5.36 8.08 -10.85
CA ILE A 24 6.36 7.02 -11.04
C ILE A 24 5.95 5.74 -10.32
N TYR A 25 5.53 5.85 -9.06
CA TYR A 25 5.12 4.70 -8.25
C TYR A 25 3.92 3.98 -8.86
N GLU A 26 2.85 4.72 -9.18
CA GLU A 26 1.63 4.16 -9.76
C GLU A 26 1.92 3.48 -11.10
N TYR A 27 2.78 4.08 -11.95
CA TYR A 27 3.18 3.47 -13.21
C TYR A 27 3.92 2.12 -13.01
N VAL A 28 4.85 2.04 -12.06
CA VAL A 28 5.56 0.77 -11.76
C VAL A 28 4.58 -0.27 -11.21
N VAL A 29 3.71 0.12 -10.27
CA VAL A 29 2.71 -0.78 -9.68
C VAL A 29 1.74 -1.31 -10.74
N ASP A 30 1.29 -0.46 -11.67
CA ASP A 30 0.40 -0.89 -12.75
C ASP A 30 1.07 -1.92 -13.66
N LEU A 31 2.35 -1.73 -14.00
CA LEU A 31 3.13 -2.72 -14.75
C LEU A 31 3.29 -4.04 -13.98
N GLU A 32 3.53 -3.98 -12.67
CA GLU A 32 3.63 -5.17 -11.82
C GLU A 32 2.29 -5.89 -11.69
N GLU A 33 1.18 -5.17 -11.56
CA GLU A 33 -0.18 -5.71 -11.51
C GLU A 33 -0.54 -6.42 -12.83
N GLU A 34 -0.19 -5.86 -13.98
CA GLU A 34 -0.35 -6.53 -15.28
C GLU A 34 0.42 -7.85 -15.38
N LEU A 35 1.60 -7.94 -14.74
CA LEU A 35 2.39 -9.16 -14.71
C LEU A 35 1.82 -10.16 -13.69
N ALA A 36 1.33 -9.67 -12.55
CA ALA A 36 0.69 -10.49 -11.52
C ALA A 36 -0.58 -11.18 -12.07
N GLN A 37 -1.39 -10.45 -12.86
CA GLN A 37 -2.58 -11.00 -13.52
C GLN A 37 -2.27 -12.10 -14.55
N LYS A 38 -1.03 -12.14 -15.08
CA LYS A 38 -0.56 -13.16 -16.02
C LYS A 38 0.05 -14.37 -15.32
N ALA A 39 0.41 -14.26 -14.04
CA ALA A 39 1.05 -15.32 -13.28
C ALA A 39 0.02 -16.18 -12.53
N SER A 40 0.23 -17.49 -12.54
CA SER A 40 -0.55 -18.45 -11.74
C SER A 40 0.11 -18.75 -10.39
N THR A 41 1.42 -18.50 -10.26
CA THR A 41 2.17 -18.71 -9.02
C THR A 41 3.13 -17.54 -8.73
N SER A 42 3.60 -17.47 -7.48
CA SER A 42 4.59 -16.47 -7.07
C SER A 42 5.90 -16.63 -7.85
N GLU A 43 6.33 -17.85 -8.14
CA GLU A 43 7.55 -18.12 -8.90
C GLU A 43 7.42 -17.63 -10.36
N GLU A 44 6.25 -17.86 -10.97
CA GLU A 44 5.96 -17.35 -12.32
C GLU A 44 5.96 -15.83 -12.34
N PHE A 45 5.35 -15.19 -11.34
CA PHE A 45 5.37 -13.73 -11.20
C PHE A 45 6.80 -13.18 -11.09
N MET A 46 7.64 -13.78 -10.23
CA MET A 46 9.05 -13.37 -10.10
C MET A 46 9.81 -13.53 -11.42
N ALA A 47 9.57 -14.62 -12.16
CA ALA A 47 10.17 -14.80 -13.48
C ALA A 47 9.72 -13.72 -14.49
N LEU A 48 8.45 -13.33 -14.44
CA LEU A 48 7.90 -12.25 -15.28
C LEU A 48 8.52 -10.89 -14.92
N LEU A 49 8.69 -10.57 -13.63
CA LEU A 49 9.35 -9.33 -13.19
C LEU A 49 10.79 -9.23 -13.72
N VAL A 50 11.55 -10.33 -13.66
CA VAL A 50 12.92 -10.35 -14.21
C VAL A 50 12.91 -10.20 -15.73
N LYS A 51 12.00 -10.90 -16.41
CA LYS A 51 11.93 -10.91 -17.88
C LYS A 51 11.50 -9.57 -18.46
N HIS A 52 10.48 -8.94 -17.87
CA HIS A 52 9.89 -7.71 -18.40
C HIS A 52 10.47 -6.45 -17.75
N SER A 53 11.06 -6.55 -16.55
CA SER A 53 11.72 -5.46 -15.84
C SER A 53 10.89 -4.16 -15.80
N PRO A 54 9.79 -4.10 -15.02
CA PRO A 54 8.94 -2.92 -14.88
C PRO A 54 9.73 -1.63 -14.60
N HIS A 55 10.73 -1.73 -13.73
CA HIS A 55 11.64 -0.63 -13.42
C HIS A 55 12.43 -0.11 -14.63
N ARG A 56 12.85 -0.96 -15.57
CA ARG A 56 13.51 -0.47 -16.79
C ARG A 56 12.52 0.25 -17.71
N GLN A 57 11.31 -0.30 -17.85
CA GLN A 57 10.26 0.32 -18.65
C GLN A 57 9.87 1.70 -18.10
N ALA A 58 9.74 1.82 -16.77
CA ALA A 58 9.48 3.10 -16.12
C ALA A 58 10.61 4.11 -16.33
N ALA A 59 11.87 3.68 -16.23
CA ALA A 59 13.02 4.56 -16.47
C ALA A 59 12.98 5.14 -17.90
N GLU A 60 12.68 4.31 -18.89
CA GLU A 60 12.49 4.74 -20.28
C GLU A 60 11.29 5.69 -20.44
N HIS A 61 10.14 5.36 -19.84
CA HIS A 61 8.92 6.16 -19.90
C HIS A 61 9.11 7.59 -19.35
N PHE A 62 9.79 7.71 -18.21
CA PHE A 62 10.03 9.01 -17.55
C PHE A 62 11.32 9.70 -18.00
N ASN A 63 12.01 9.17 -19.01
CA ASN A 63 13.30 9.67 -19.50
C ASN A 63 14.34 9.83 -18.38
N LEU A 64 14.42 8.81 -17.51
CA LEU A 64 15.36 8.69 -16.40
C LEU A 64 16.39 7.61 -16.71
N SER A 65 17.60 7.76 -16.17
CA SER A 65 18.48 6.60 -16.07
C SER A 65 17.89 5.57 -15.10
N PHE A 66 18.21 4.30 -15.32
CA PHE A 66 17.79 3.22 -14.41
C PHE A 66 18.20 3.51 -12.95
N GLY A 67 19.42 4.02 -12.74
CA GLY A 67 19.89 4.39 -11.40
C GLY A 67 19.06 5.50 -10.75
N GLN A 68 18.70 6.54 -11.50
CA GLN A 68 17.83 7.61 -10.98
C GLN A 68 16.44 7.10 -10.62
N LEU A 69 15.85 6.22 -11.44
CA LEU A 69 14.57 5.62 -11.10
C LEU A 69 14.66 4.80 -9.81
N MET A 70 15.69 3.95 -9.68
CA MET A 70 15.87 3.14 -8.46
C MET A 70 16.06 4.00 -7.21
N MET A 71 16.77 5.13 -7.31
CA MET A 71 16.87 6.10 -6.20
C MET A 71 15.50 6.65 -5.81
N ILE A 72 14.69 7.06 -6.79
CA ILE A 72 13.33 7.58 -6.55
C ILE A 72 12.45 6.50 -5.93
N MET A 73 12.53 5.24 -6.41
CA MET A 73 11.74 4.13 -5.85
C MET A 73 12.10 3.86 -4.39
N HIS A 74 13.38 3.86 -4.04
CA HIS A 74 13.80 3.72 -2.65
C HIS A 74 13.34 4.87 -1.76
N GLU A 75 13.42 6.11 -2.24
CA GLU A 75 12.87 7.26 -1.51
C GLU A 75 11.37 7.12 -1.25
N ILE A 76 10.62 6.62 -2.24
CA ILE A 76 9.18 6.37 -2.11
C ILE A 76 8.91 5.27 -1.09
N GLU A 77 9.64 4.14 -1.16
CA GLU A 77 9.53 3.03 -0.21
C GLU A 77 9.81 3.49 1.24
N ASP A 78 10.82 4.33 1.43
CA ASP A 78 11.17 4.90 2.74
C ASP A 78 10.08 5.83 3.27
N ILE A 79 9.51 6.69 2.41
CA ILE A 79 8.38 7.55 2.78
C ILE A 79 7.18 6.69 3.17
N ILE A 80 6.81 5.72 2.34
CA ILE A 80 5.65 4.85 2.61
C ILE A 80 5.84 4.11 3.92
N SER A 81 7.02 3.52 4.14
CA SER A 81 7.31 2.74 5.34
C SER A 81 7.23 3.61 6.60
N ARG A 82 7.84 4.80 6.58
CA ARG A 82 7.81 5.73 7.72
C ARG A 82 6.40 6.22 8.04
N GLU A 83 5.65 6.65 7.03
CA GLU A 83 4.29 7.16 7.23
C GLU A 83 3.35 6.04 7.71
N LEU A 84 3.53 4.82 7.21
CA LEU A 84 2.76 3.66 7.63
C LEU A 84 3.04 3.30 9.10
N GLU A 85 4.31 3.29 9.51
CA GLU A 85 4.70 3.07 10.91
C GLU A 85 4.12 4.15 11.83
N ASN A 86 4.20 5.42 11.43
CA ASN A 86 3.61 6.54 12.17
C ASN A 86 2.09 6.36 12.36
N LYS A 87 1.36 6.05 11.28
CA LYS A 87 -0.09 5.84 11.34
C LYS A 87 -0.46 4.63 12.19
N LEU A 88 0.30 3.54 12.10
CA LEU A 88 0.08 2.33 12.91
C LEU A 88 0.34 2.59 14.40
N ASN A 89 1.31 3.44 14.74
CA ASN A 89 1.55 3.85 16.13
C ASN A 89 0.46 4.76 16.70
N GLN A 90 -0.33 5.40 15.85
CA GLN A 90 -1.39 6.34 16.23
C GLN A 90 -2.79 5.74 16.15
N VAL A 91 -2.95 4.52 15.65
CA VAL A 91 -4.26 3.90 15.43
C VAL A 91 -4.70 3.03 16.58
N THR A 92 -5.98 3.12 16.92
CA THR A 92 -6.66 2.15 17.78
C THR A 92 -7.71 1.41 16.97
N TRP A 93 -7.59 0.08 16.90
CA TRP A 93 -8.56 -0.80 16.26
C TRP A 93 -9.08 -1.83 17.27
N VAL A 94 -10.37 -1.76 17.59
CA VAL A 94 -11.01 -2.66 18.56
C VAL A 94 -12.21 -3.35 17.94
N GLU A 95 -12.26 -4.68 17.99
CA GLU A 95 -13.47 -5.42 17.65
C GLU A 95 -14.44 -5.41 18.84
N LEU A 96 -15.62 -4.83 18.64
CA LEU A 96 -16.68 -4.69 19.66
C LEU A 96 -17.87 -5.63 19.40
N THR A 97 -17.73 -6.55 18.45
CA THR A 97 -18.78 -7.44 17.99
C THR A 97 -19.52 -8.14 19.15
N ASP A 98 -18.79 -8.71 20.10
CA ASP A 98 -19.38 -9.45 21.22
C ASP A 98 -20.05 -8.53 22.24
N SER A 99 -19.46 -7.36 22.50
CA SER A 99 -20.03 -6.33 23.38
C SER A 99 -21.38 -5.80 22.86
N VAL A 100 -21.56 -5.76 21.53
CA VAL A 100 -22.80 -5.31 20.89
C VAL A 100 -23.81 -6.46 20.72
N ARG A 101 -23.36 -7.69 20.41
CA ARG A 101 -24.25 -8.87 20.30
C ARG A 101 -24.94 -9.20 21.62
N ALA A 102 -24.28 -8.98 22.76
CA ALA A 102 -24.89 -9.12 24.08
C ALA A 102 -26.16 -8.24 24.25
N ARG A 103 -26.30 -7.16 23.45
CA ARG A 103 -27.42 -6.22 23.50
C ARG A 103 -28.48 -6.39 22.40
N LYS A 104 -28.19 -7.11 21.31
CA LYS A 104 -29.12 -7.30 20.17
C LYS A 104 -29.07 -8.74 19.65
N LYS A 105 -30.12 -9.54 19.92
CA LYS A 105 -30.30 -10.87 19.32
C LYS A 105 -30.68 -10.72 17.84
N GLY A 106 -29.92 -11.38 16.95
CA GLY A 106 -30.41 -11.74 15.62
C GLY A 106 -29.59 -11.29 14.40
N ASN A 107 -28.55 -10.48 14.53
CA ASN A 107 -27.79 -9.99 13.36
C ASN A 107 -26.34 -10.50 13.33
N LYS A 108 -25.92 -11.06 12.19
CA LYS A 108 -24.53 -11.47 11.88
C LYS A 108 -23.65 -10.26 11.50
N VAL A 109 -23.77 -9.15 12.21
CA VAL A 109 -22.99 -7.93 11.96
C VAL A 109 -21.76 -7.94 12.87
N LYS A 110 -20.58 -7.64 12.32
CA LYS A 110 -19.36 -7.37 13.08
C LYS A 110 -19.25 -5.87 13.33
N TYR A 111 -18.84 -5.49 14.54
CA TYR A 111 -18.70 -4.10 14.94
C TYR A 111 -17.23 -3.81 15.24
N PHE A 112 -16.69 -2.75 14.64
CA PHE A 112 -15.33 -2.31 14.85
C PHE A 112 -15.32 -0.85 15.27
N TYR A 113 -14.51 -0.52 16.27
CA TYR A 113 -14.18 0.83 16.65
C TYR A 113 -12.80 1.17 16.10
N PHE A 114 -12.73 2.31 15.41
CA PHE A 114 -11.51 2.87 14.85
C PHE A 114 -11.34 4.30 15.37
N SER A 115 -10.16 4.61 15.85
CA SER A 115 -9.75 5.99 16.15
C SER A 115 -8.30 6.23 15.76
N LEU A 116 -8.03 7.46 15.33
CA LEU A 116 -6.70 7.98 15.05
C LEU A 116 -6.36 9.03 16.10
N ASN A 117 -5.21 8.88 16.74
CA ASN A 117 -4.67 9.89 17.63
C ASN A 117 -3.94 10.93 16.80
N GLU A 118 -4.60 12.06 16.50
CA GLU A 118 -3.91 13.19 15.88
C GLU A 118 -2.91 13.79 16.88
N SER A 119 -1.62 13.64 16.60
CA SER A 119 -0.60 14.46 17.27
C SER A 119 -0.81 15.92 16.85
N LYS A 120 -1.07 16.80 17.84
CA LYS A 120 -1.27 18.24 17.61
C LYS A 120 -0.12 18.85 16.79
N PRO A 121 -0.42 19.84 15.92
CA PRO A 121 0.59 20.54 15.13
C PRO A 121 1.57 21.35 16.01
#